data_AF-A0A830DAN3-F1
#
_entry.id   AF-A0A830DAN3-F1
#
_cell.length_a   1.000
_cell.length_b   1.000
_cell.length_c   1.000
_cell.angle_alpha   90.00
_cell.angle_beta   90.00
_cell.angle_gamma   90.00
#
_symmetry.space_group_name_H-M   'P 1'
#
loop_
_entity.id
_entity.type
_entity.pdbx_description
1 polymer ?
#
loop_
_entity_poly.entity_id
_entity_poly.type
_entity_poly.pdbx_seq_one_letter_code
_entity_poly.pdbx_strand_id
1 'polypeptide(L)'
;TVYSWWQHQLCDVFIELIKPYFAGDDPASRRCAQDTLWLCLDYGLRLLHPFMPFITEELWQRLPCKKDMRKESIMISEYPSPVKNWTNDNVELEMDMVVR
;
A
#
# COMPACT_ATOMS: atom_id res chain seq x y z
N THR A 1 0.83 13.95 -7.25
CA THR A 1 1.61 13.04 -8.12
C THR A 1 1.83 11.73 -7.39
N VAL A 2 2.11 10.60 -8.08
CA VAL A 2 2.28 9.28 -7.44
C VAL A 2 3.37 9.32 -6.36
N TYR A 3 4.47 10.02 -6.61
CA TYR A 3 5.56 10.19 -5.65
C TYR A 3 5.12 10.91 -4.36
N SER A 4 4.38 12.01 -4.49
CA SER A 4 3.84 12.76 -3.33
C SER A 4 2.89 11.92 -2.49
N TRP A 5 2.08 11.06 -3.13
CA TRP A 5 1.23 10.11 -2.40
C TRP A 5 2.06 9.06 -1.66
N TRP A 6 3.05 8.46 -2.33
CA TRP A 6 3.92 7.46 -1.73
C TRP A 6 4.65 7.99 -0.49
N GLN A 7 5.22 9.19 -0.57
CA GLN A 7 5.97 9.77 0.53
C GLN A 7 5.03 10.30 1.63
N HIS A 8 4.12 11.22 1.30
CA HIS A 8 3.40 11.96 2.34
C HIS A 8 2.14 11.27 2.85
N GLN A 9 1.46 10.46 2.02
CA GLN A 9 0.23 9.79 2.44
C GLN A 9 0.53 8.39 2.98
N LEU A 10 1.36 7.63 2.27
CA LEU A 10 1.69 6.26 2.68
C LEU A 10 2.78 6.22 3.77
N CYS A 11 3.94 6.82 3.55
CA CYS A 11 5.04 6.75 4.51
C CYS A 11 4.84 7.64 5.75
N ASP A 12 4.53 8.92 5.56
CA ASP A 12 4.45 9.87 6.68
C ASP A 12 3.18 9.67 7.54
N VAL A 13 2.04 9.33 6.92
CA VAL A 13 0.75 9.23 7.62
C VAL A 13 0.36 7.77 7.88
N PHE A 14 0.13 6.97 6.84
CA PHE A 14 -0.45 5.63 7.00
C PHE A 14 0.44 4.69 7.84
N ILE A 15 1.74 4.63 7.55
CA ILE A 15 2.68 3.79 8.31
C ILE A 15 2.76 4.21 9.78
N GLU A 16 2.66 5.51 10.08
CA GLU A 16 2.64 6.01 11.46
C GLU A 16 1.34 5.63 12.17
N LEU A 17 0.19 5.75 11.49
CA LEU A 17 -1.12 5.42 12.05
C LEU A 17 -1.30 3.93 12.37
N ILE A 18 -0.68 3.03 11.60
CA ILE A 18 -0.83 1.59 11.82
C ILE A 18 0.04 1.05 12.96
N LYS A 19 1.09 1.77 13.40
CA LYS A 19 1.98 1.35 14.51
C LYS A 19 1.26 0.82 15.76
N PRO A 20 0.25 1.50 16.34
CA PRO A 20 -0.47 0.99 17.50
C PRO A 20 -1.17 -0.35 17.24
N TYR A 21 -1.66 -0.59 16.01
CA TYR A 21 -2.32 -1.85 15.66
C TYR A 21 -1.33 -3.02 15.55
N PHE A 22 -0.06 -2.75 15.24
CA PHE A 22 0.99 -3.78 15.31
C PHE A 22 1.40 -4.10 16.74
N ALA A 23 1.36 -3.11 17.64
CA ALA A 23 1.71 -3.27 19.05
C ALA A 23 0.56 -3.81 19.93
N GLY A 24 -0.70 -3.64 19.50
CA GLY A 24 -1.88 -4.07 20.25
C GLY A 24 -2.12 -5.57 20.24
N ASP A 25 -2.89 -6.06 21.21
CA ASP A 25 -3.14 -7.50 21.43
C ASP A 25 -4.22 -8.13 20.53
N ASP A 26 -4.96 -7.34 19.74
CA ASP A 26 -5.98 -7.89 18.85
C ASP A 26 -5.37 -8.43 17.54
N PRO A 27 -5.33 -9.77 17.34
CA PRO A 27 -4.77 -10.36 16.15
C PRO A 27 -5.59 -10.05 14.89
N ALA A 28 -6.89 -9.77 15.02
CA ALA A 28 -7.75 -9.47 13.88
C ALA A 28 -7.41 -8.09 13.29
N SER A 29 -7.39 -7.06 14.13
CA SER A 29 -7.02 -5.70 13.71
C SER A 29 -5.60 -5.64 13.13
N ARG A 30 -4.65 -6.37 13.75
CA ARG A 30 -3.28 -6.46 13.24
C ARG A 30 -3.22 -7.03 11.83
N ARG A 31 -3.99 -8.09 11.57
CA ARG A 31 -4.04 -8.74 10.26
C ARG A 31 -4.68 -7.83 9.22
N CYS A 32 -5.77 -7.14 9.55
CA CYS A 32 -6.37 -6.15 8.67
C CYS A 32 -5.37 -5.05 8.28
N ALA A 33 -4.64 -4.49 9.24
CA ALA A 33 -3.62 -3.47 8.95
C ALA A 33 -2.48 -4.00 8.05
N GLN A 34 -2.05 -5.25 8.25
CA GLN A 34 -1.06 -5.91 7.39
C GLN A 34 -1.56 -6.13 5.96
N ASP A 35 -2.79 -6.60 5.81
CA ASP A 35 -3.40 -6.87 4.50
C ASP A 35 -3.60 -5.56 3.71
N THR A 36 -4.06 -4.49 4.39
CA THR A 36 -4.18 -3.15 3.78
C THR A 36 -2.80 -2.59 3.39
N LEU A 37 -1.80 -2.66 4.27
CA LEU A 37 -0.45 -2.20 3.97
C LEU A 37 0.15 -2.95 2.77
N TRP A 38 -0.07 -4.27 2.70
CA TRP A 38 0.39 -5.09 1.59
C TRP A 38 -0.23 -4.65 0.25
N LEU A 39 -1.55 -4.41 0.23
CA LEU A 39 -2.27 -3.89 -0.93
C LEU A 39 -1.72 -2.53 -1.39
N CYS A 40 -1.53 -1.59 -0.46
CA CYS A 40 -0.99 -0.26 -0.76
C CYS A 40 0.43 -0.34 -1.34
N LEU A 41 1.29 -1.21 -0.80
CA LEU A 41 2.64 -1.42 -1.32
C LEU A 41 2.64 -2.07 -2.71
N ASP A 42 1.84 -3.11 -2.94
CA ASP A 42 1.75 -3.76 -4.25
C ASP A 42 1.28 -2.78 -5.34
N TYR A 43 0.19 -2.04 -5.08
CA TYR A 43 -0.35 -1.06 -6.04
C TYR A 43 0.60 0.13 -6.21
N GLY A 44 1.15 0.66 -5.11
CA GLY A 44 2.06 1.79 -5.14
C GLY A 44 3.36 1.48 -5.88
N LEU A 45 3.95 0.30 -5.68
CA LEU A 45 5.16 -0.13 -6.40
C LEU A 45 4.89 -0.30 -7.90
N ARG A 46 3.74 -0.86 -8.30
CA ARG A 46 3.36 -0.97 -9.72
C ARG A 46 3.16 0.39 -10.37
N LEU A 47 2.58 1.37 -9.66
CA LEU A 47 2.43 2.74 -10.14
C LEU A 47 3.79 3.46 -10.31
N LEU A 48 4.74 3.18 -9.42
CA LEU A 48 6.09 3.78 -9.44
C LEU A 48 7.03 3.09 -10.42
N HIS A 49 6.74 1.85 -10.83
CA HIS A 49 7.62 1.03 -11.64
C HIS A 49 8.10 1.68 -12.95
N PRO A 50 7.23 2.37 -13.73
CA PRO A 50 7.68 3.06 -14.96
C PRO A 50 8.76 4.12 -14.73
N PHE A 51 8.90 4.64 -13.50
CA PHE A 51 9.88 5.67 -13.15
C PHE A 51 11.13 5.09 -12.49
N MET A 52 11.00 4.04 -11.68
CA MET A 52 12.10 3.45 -10.90
C MET A 52 12.13 1.91 -11.03
N PRO A 53 12.45 1.35 -12.22
CA PRO A 53 12.20 -0.05 -12.51
C PRO A 53 12.99 -1.03 -11.64
N PHE A 54 14.28 -0.77 -11.40
CA PHE A 54 15.13 -1.70 -10.66
C PHE A 54 14.79 -1.78 -9.16
N ILE A 55 14.59 -0.64 -8.51
CA ILE A 55 14.29 -0.59 -7.07
C ILE A 55 12.90 -1.15 -6.80
N THR A 56 11.91 -0.76 -7.61
CA THR A 56 10.53 -1.24 -7.41
C THR A 56 10.40 -2.73 -7.70
N GLU A 57 11.14 -3.29 -8.68
CA GLU A 57 11.22 -4.74 -8.90
C GLU A 57 11.80 -5.46 -7.68
N GLU A 58 12.95 -5.02 -7.17
CA GLU A 58 13.59 -5.66 -6.01
C GLU A 58 12.68 -5.65 -4.77
N LEU A 59 12.06 -4.50 -4.48
CA LEU A 59 11.11 -4.36 -3.37
C LEU A 59 9.89 -5.25 -3.59
N TRP A 60 9.32 -5.25 -4.79
CA TRP A 60 8.14 -6.04 -5.13
C TRP A 60 8.38 -7.54 -5.00
N GLN A 61 9.57 -8.03 -5.38
CA GLN A 61 9.96 -9.43 -5.18
C GLN A 61 10.12 -9.80 -3.71
N ARG A 62 10.47 -8.86 -2.83
CA ARG A 62 10.59 -9.10 -1.38
C ARG A 62 9.27 -9.07 -0.62
N LEU A 63 8.21 -8.51 -1.19
CA LEU A 63 6.90 -8.51 -0.53
C LEU A 63 6.44 -9.96 -0.23
N PRO A 64 5.80 -10.23 0.91
CA PRO A 64 5.26 -11.55 1.22
C PRO A 64 4.05 -11.83 0.33
N CYS A 65 4.15 -12.77 -0.60
CA CYS A 65 3.03 -13.19 -1.44
C CYS A 65 3.07 -14.72 -1.59
N LYS A 66 1.89 -15.36 -1.75
CA LYS A 66 1.85 -16.78 -2.11
C LYS A 66 2.50 -16.91 -3.50
N LYS A 67 3.53 -17.76 -3.59
CA LYS A 67 4.31 -17.97 -4.83
C LYS A 67 3.42 -18.28 -6.04
N ASP A 68 2.30 -18.95 -5.82
CA ASP A 68 1.36 -19.35 -6.88
C ASP A 68 0.55 -18.17 -7.49
N MET A 69 0.50 -17.02 -6.82
CA MET A 69 -0.24 -15.83 -7.29
C MET A 69 0.67 -14.71 -7.82
N ARG A 70 2.00 -14.86 -7.69
CA ARG A 70 2.97 -13.83 -8.09
C ARG A 70 3.45 -14.09 -9.52
N LYS A 71 3.39 -13.07 -10.37
CA LYS A 71 4.05 -13.08 -11.68
C LYS A 71 5.58 -12.96 -11.52
N GLU A 72 6.34 -13.43 -12.50
CA GLU A 72 7.82 -13.47 -12.44
C GLU A 72 8.48 -12.08 -12.29
N SER A 73 7.86 -11.03 -12.83
CA SER A 73 8.35 -9.65 -12.74
C SER A 73 7.19 -8.68 -12.60
N ILE A 74 7.44 -7.54 -11.96
CA ILE A 74 6.45 -6.46 -11.87
C ILE A 74 6.16 -5.84 -13.25
N MET A 75 7.09 -5.93 -14.23
CA MET A 75 6.89 -5.47 -15.61
C MET A 75 5.75 -6.21 -16.35
N ILE A 76 5.56 -7.49 -16.04
CA ILE A 76 4.50 -8.32 -16.64
C ILE A 76 3.21 -8.31 -15.80
N SER A 77 3.24 -7.63 -14.65
CA SER A 77 2.08 -7.47 -13.79
C SER A 77 1.04 -6.54 -14.43
N GLU A 78 -0.22 -6.75 -14.06
CA GLU A 78 -1.28 -5.86 -14.53
C GLU A 78 -1.16 -4.50 -13.85
N TYR A 79 -1.27 -3.45 -14.67
CA TYR A 79 -1.31 -2.10 -14.17
C TYR A 79 -2.57 -1.90 -13.31
N PRO A 80 -2.46 -1.28 -12.13
CA PRO A 80 -3.58 -1.17 -11.22
C PRO A 80 -4.71 -0.33 -11.84
N SER A 81 -5.94 -0.82 -11.69
CA SER A 81 -7.15 -0.13 -12.09
C SER A 81 -7.96 0.29 -10.86
N PRO A 82 -8.69 1.42 -10.92
CA PRO A 82 -9.45 1.91 -9.78
C PRO A 82 -10.61 0.98 -9.44
N VAL A 83 -10.65 0.50 -8.20
CA VAL A 83 -11.75 -0.31 -7.66
C VAL A 83 -12.79 0.63 -7.04
N LYS A 84 -13.97 0.76 -7.68
CA LYS A 84 -15.02 1.70 -7.26
C LYS A 84 -15.45 1.54 -5.80
N ASN A 85 -15.39 0.34 -5.25
CA ASN A 85 -15.86 0.03 -3.90
C ASN A 85 -14.86 0.43 -2.79
N TRP A 86 -13.66 0.88 -3.14
CA TRP A 86 -12.65 1.31 -2.15
C TRP A 86 -12.66 2.82 -1.91
N THR A 87 -13.40 3.58 -2.71
CA THR A 87 -13.55 5.02 -2.53
C THR A 87 -14.58 5.29 -1.43
N ASN A 88 -14.18 6.03 -0.40
CA ASN A 88 -15.06 6.42 0.70
C ASN A 88 -14.77 7.85 1.14
N ASP A 89 -15.56 8.79 0.62
CA ASP A 89 -15.40 10.22 0.84
C ASP A 89 -15.49 10.62 2.32
N ASN A 90 -16.28 9.89 3.12
CA ASN A 90 -16.42 10.19 4.55
C ASN A 90 -15.12 9.93 5.31
N VAL A 91 -14.43 8.83 4.99
CA VAL A 91 -13.16 8.47 5.63
C VAL A 91 -12.04 9.42 5.22
N GLU A 92 -12.04 9.86 3.96
CA GLU A 92 -11.08 10.86 3.49
C GLU A 92 -11.23 12.20 4.25
N LEU A 93 -12.47 12.63 4.51
CA LEU A 93 -12.74 13.84 5.30
C LEU A 93 -12.29 13.69 6.76
N GLU A 94 -12.55 12.54 7.39
CA GLU A 94 -12.11 12.27 8.76
C GLU A 94 -10.58 12.26 8.87
N MET A 95 -9.89 11.67 7.90
CA MET A 95 -8.43 11.62 7.87
C MET A 95 -7.81 13.01 7.65
N ASP A 96 -8.38 13.85 6.78
CA ASP A 96 -7.92 15.23 6.55
C ASP A 96 -8.07 16.09 7.83
N MET A 97 -9.06 15.82 8.68
CA MET A 97 -9.17 16.47 9.99
C MET A 97 -8.09 16.04 10.99
N VAL A 98 -7.62 14.78 10.92
CA VAL A 98 -6.59 14.25 11.83
C VAL A 98 -5.18 14.68 11.42
N VAL A 99 -4.95 14.86 10.12
CA VAL A 99 -3.64 15.24 9.55
C VAL A 99 -3.39 16.77 9.63
N ARG A 100 -4.44 17.58 9.78
CA ARG A 100 -4.37 19.04 9.97
C ARG A 100 -4.08 19.44 11.42
#